data_AF-A0A2I0SZ51-F1
#
_entry.id   AF-A0A2I0SZ51-F1
#
_cell.length_a   1.000
_cell.length_b   1.000
_cell.length_c   1.000
_cell.angle_alpha   90.00
_cell.angle_beta   90.00
_cell.angle_gamma   90.00
#
_symmetry.space_group_name_H-M   'P 1'
#
loop_
_entity.id
_entity.type
_entity.pdbx_description
1 polymer ?
#
loop_
_entity_poly.entity_id
_entity_poly.type
_entity_poly.pdbx_seq_one_letter_code
_entity_poly.pdbx_strand_id
1 'polypeptide(L)' 'MLSENYCYDDACARPLISVYSEKGEASGKNVTLPAVFKAPIRPDVVNFVHTNLRKNNRQPYAVSELAGTAGPQNRQKYWY' A
#
# COMPACT_ATOMS: atom_id res chain seq x y z
N MET A 1 18.24 25.39 -13.39
CA MET A 1 19.12 24.39 -14.04
C MET A 1 19.09 23.10 -13.23
N LEU A 2 17.96 22.39 -13.22
CA LEU A 2 17.81 21.02 -12.68
C LEU A 2 16.52 20.40 -13.29
N SER A 3 16.56 20.07 -14.59
CA SER A 3 15.43 19.44 -15.30
C SER A 3 15.81 18.18 -16.09
N GLU A 4 16.89 17.49 -15.71
CA GLU A 4 17.44 16.38 -16.50
C GLU A 4 17.30 14.99 -15.85
N ASN A 5 16.20 14.70 -15.15
CA ASN A 5 15.91 13.33 -14.67
C ASN A 5 14.68 12.68 -15.32
N TYR A 6 14.29 13.14 -16.51
CA TYR A 6 13.24 12.51 -17.33
C TYR A 6 13.84 12.03 -18.66
N CYS A 7 14.61 10.94 -18.65
CA CYS A 7 14.91 10.19 -19.87
C CYS A 7 13.72 9.25 -20.15
N TYR A 8 12.85 9.58 -21.10
CA TYR A 8 12.92 9.31 -22.55
C TYR A 8 12.21 7.99 -22.90
N ASP A 9 11.08 8.12 -23.59
CA ASP A 9 10.28 7.08 -24.22
C ASP A 9 11.08 6.39 -25.36
N ASP A 10 12.20 5.75 -25.04
CA ASP A 10 12.94 4.95 -26.02
C ASP A 10 12.39 3.52 -26.03
N ALA A 11 11.48 3.28 -26.98
CA ALA A 11 11.26 2.01 -27.67
C ALA A 11 11.38 0.72 -26.83
N CYS A 12 10.73 0.67 -25.66
CA CYS A 12 10.56 -0.58 -24.94
C CYS A 12 9.71 -1.51 -25.83
N ALA A 13 10.28 -2.62 -26.32
CA ALA A 13 9.63 -3.58 -27.19
C ALA A 13 8.18 -3.83 -26.76
N ARG A 14 7.25 -3.99 -27.69
CA ARG A 14 5.85 -4.35 -27.40
C ARG A 14 5.75 -5.88 -27.45
N PRO A 15 6.18 -6.63 -26.41
CA PRO A 15 6.09 -8.08 -26.44
C PRO A 15 4.63 -8.47 -26.54
N LEU A 16 4.40 -9.48 -27.34
CA LEU A 16 3.10 -10.10 -27.54
C LEU A 16 2.96 -11.22 -26.49
N ILE A 17 1.94 -11.14 -25.64
CA ILE A 17 1.71 -12.09 -24.55
C ILE A 17 0.73 -13.16 -25.03
N SER A 18 1.07 -14.44 -24.84
CA SER A 18 0.19 -15.57 -25.16
C SER A 18 -0.86 -15.78 -24.06
N VAL A 19 -2.12 -15.95 -24.47
CA VAL A 19 -3.22 -16.31 -23.55
C VAL A 19 -3.25 -17.84 -23.40
N TYR A 20 -3.23 -18.31 -22.16
CA TYR A 20 -3.33 -19.75 -21.83
C TYR A 20 -4.78 -20.15 -21.52
N SER A 21 -5.13 -21.37 -21.91
CA SER A 21 -6.39 -22.03 -21.57
C SER A 21 -6.31 -22.65 -20.16
N GLU A 22 -7.46 -23.04 -19.59
CA GLU A 22 -7.55 -23.64 -18.24
C GLU A 22 -6.70 -24.92 -18.08
N LYS A 23 -6.38 -25.60 -19.19
CA LYS A 23 -5.54 -26.79 -19.22
C LYS A 23 -4.03 -26.48 -19.29
N GLY A 24 -3.65 -25.20 -19.27
CA GLY A 24 -2.26 -24.75 -19.37
C GLY A 24 -1.70 -24.73 -20.78
N GLU A 25 -2.52 -24.99 -21.81
CA GLU A 25 -2.10 -24.92 -23.22
C GLU A 25 -2.31 -23.50 -23.78
N ALA A 26 -1.44 -23.07 -24.69
CA ALA A 26 -1.56 -21.78 -25.35
C ALA A 26 -2.80 -21.75 -26.27
N SER A 27 -3.73 -20.81 -26.02
CA SER A 27 -5.02 -20.70 -26.71
C SER A 27 -4.90 -20.13 -28.14
N GLY A 28 -3.68 -19.86 -28.63
CA GLY A 28 -3.41 -19.20 -29.92
C GLY A 28 -3.82 -17.72 -29.99
N LYS A 29 -4.42 -17.18 -28.91
CA LYS A 29 -4.77 -15.77 -28.77
C LYS A 29 -3.63 -15.01 -28.12
N ASN A 30 -3.35 -13.84 -28.66
CA ASN A 30 -2.21 -13.03 -28.27
C ASN A 30 -2.68 -11.62 -27.92
N VAL A 31 -2.23 -11.09 -26.79
CA VAL A 31 -2.57 -9.76 -26.28
C VAL A 31 -1.30 -8.93 -26.17
N THR A 32 -1.38 -7.66 -26.58
CA THR A 32 -0.26 -6.72 -26.44
C THR A 32 0.00 -6.41 -24.97
N LEU A 33 1.27 -6.39 -24.54
CA LEU A 33 1.63 -6.03 -23.17
C LEU A 33 1.10 -4.63 -22.80
N PRO A 34 0.21 -4.51 -21.79
CA PRO A 34 -0.31 -3.23 -21.34
C PRO A 34 0.78 -2.27 -20.88
N ALA A 35 0.59 -0.98 -21.14
CA ALA A 35 1.58 0.06 -20.81
C ALA A 35 1.92 0.14 -19.31
N VAL A 36 1.00 -0.27 -18.43
CA VAL A 36 1.22 -0.24 -16.97
C VAL A 36 2.38 -1.12 -16.51
N PHE A 37 2.68 -2.21 -17.23
CA PHE A 37 3.80 -3.09 -16.92
C PHE A 37 5.17 -2.52 -17.33
N LYS A 38 5.18 -1.43 -18.10
CA LYS A 38 6.39 -0.67 -18.46
C LYS A 38 6.61 0.55 -17.58
N ALA A 39 5.64 0.88 -16.73
CA ALA A 39 5.75 2.03 -15.85
C ALA A 39 6.96 1.89 -14.91
N PRO A 40 7.68 2.99 -14.61
CA PRO A 40 8.82 2.94 -13.70
C PRO A 40 8.38 2.50 -12.30
N ILE A 41 9.04 1.48 -11.77
CA ILE A 41 8.74 0.95 -10.44
C ILE A 41 9.39 1.86 -9.39
N ARG A 42 8.56 2.58 -8.64
CA ARG A 42 8.99 3.46 -7.54
C ARG A 42 8.58 2.87 -6.17
N PRO A 43 9.41 2.02 -5.54
CA PRO A 43 9.05 1.38 -4.28
C PRO A 43 8.81 2.40 -3.15
N ASP A 44 9.53 3.54 -3.16
CA ASP A 44 9.38 4.59 -2.15
C ASP A 44 7.98 5.23 -2.19
N VAL A 45 7.46 5.47 -3.39
CA VAL A 45 6.11 6.05 -3.58
C VAL A 45 5.04 5.07 -3.15
N VAL A 46 5.20 3.79 -3.52
CA VAL A 46 4.27 2.73 -3.12
C VAL A 46 4.26 2.61 -1.59
N ASN A 47 5.42 2.59 -0.94
CA ASN A 47 5.52 2.51 0.52
C ASN A 47 4.94 3.75 1.22
N PHE A 48 5.20 4.94 0.69
CA PHE A 48 4.65 6.18 1.23
C PHE A 48 3.11 6.21 1.18
N VAL A 49 2.53 5.93 0.01
CA VAL A 49 1.08 5.92 -0.19
C VAL A 49 0.44 4.79 0.62
N HIS A 50 1.00 3.58 0.58
CA HIS A 50 0.48 2.43 1.31
C HIS A 50 0.42 2.69 2.82
N THR A 51 1.49 3.24 3.40
CA THR A 51 1.56 3.53 4.83
C THR A 51 0.49 4.52 5.26
N ASN A 52 0.26 5.57 4.46
CA ASN A 52 -0.72 6.60 4.78
C ASN A 52 -2.16 6.09 4.60
N LEU A 53 -2.45 5.38 3.50
CA LEU A 53 -3.76 4.78 3.29
C LEU A 53 -4.10 3.72 4.35
N ARG A 54 -3.11 2.93 4.80
CA ARG A 54 -3.31 1.91 5.84
C ARG A 54 -3.73 2.49 7.19
N LYS A 55 -3.40 3.75 7.49
CA LYS A 55 -3.83 4.41 8.74
C LYS A 55 -5.32 4.74 8.74
N ASN A 56 -5.92 4.97 7.58
CA ASN A 56 -7.30 5.46 7.45
C ASN A 56 -8.36 4.44 7.89
N ASN A 57 -8.05 3.13 7.86
CA ASN A 57 -8.97 2.08 8.29
C ASN A 57 -8.90 1.77 9.81
N ARG A 58 -8.15 2.57 10.59
CA ARG A 58 -8.01 2.34 12.04
C ARG A 58 -9.16 3.01 12.78
N GLN A 59 -9.69 2.33 13.78
CA GLN A 59 -10.62 2.92 14.75
C GLN A 59 -9.83 3.58 15.89
N PRO A 60 -10.23 4.76 16.38
CA PRO A 60 -9.59 5.39 17.52
C PRO A 60 -9.81 4.55 18.78
N TYR A 61 -8.77 4.45 19.61
CA TYR A 61 -8.83 3.79 20.92
C TYR A 61 -8.16 4.69 21.95
N ALA A 62 -8.75 4.80 23.14
CA ALA A 62 -8.24 5.59 24.25
C ALA A 62 -8.60 4.92 25.58
N VAL A 63 -7.84 5.24 26.62
CA VAL A 63 -8.14 4.80 28.00
C VAL A 63 -9.26 5.69 28.57
N SER A 64 -10.05 5.16 29.50
CA SER A 64 -11.05 5.94 30.23
C SER A 64 -10.42 7.16 30.90
N GLU A 65 -11.06 8.31 30.80
CA GLU A 65 -10.64 9.57 31.42
C GLU A 65 -10.49 9.45 32.94
N LEU A 66 -11.26 8.55 33.57
CA LEU A 66 -11.27 8.33 35.01
C LEU A 66 -10.25 7.27 35.49
N ALA A 67 -9.46 6.71 34.57
CA ALA A 67 -8.47 5.69 34.91
C ALA A 67 -7.34 6.31 35.76
N GLY A 68 -7.17 5.80 36.99
CA GLY A 68 -6.14 6.28 37.93
C GLY A 68 -6.52 7.54 38.71
N THR A 69 -7.61 8.23 38.35
CA THR A 69 -8.16 9.30 39.18
C THR A 69 -8.78 8.70 40.44
N ALA A 70 -8.58 9.33 41.60
CA ALA A 70 -9.24 8.99 42.86
C ALA A 70 -10.74 9.38 42.81
N GLY A 71 -11.48 8.81 41.88
CA GLY A 71 -12.94 8.84 41.87
C GLY A 71 -13.50 7.98 43.02
N PRO A 72 -14.83 8.00 43.27
CA PRO A 72 -15.46 7.26 44.36
C PRO A 72 -15.14 5.75 44.37
N GLN A 73 -14.68 5.19 43.26
CA GLN A 73 -14.29 3.78 43.08
C GLN A 73 -12.85 3.46 43.56
N ASN A 74 -11.96 4.44 43.73
CA ASN A 74 -10.52 4.24 44.02
C ASN A 74 -10.07 4.75 45.41
N ARG A 75 -10.98 4.84 46.39
CA ARG A 75 -10.57 5.16 47.78
C ARG A 75 -9.94 3.96 48.48
N GLN A 76 -8.63 3.79 48.34
CA GLN A 76 -7.85 2.94 49.24
C GLN A 76 -7.59 3.69 50.55
N LYS A 77 -8.33 3.34 51.61
CA LYS A 77 -7.99 3.72 52.97
C LYS A 77 -6.91 2.77 53.47
N TYR A 78 -5.70 3.28 53.60
CA TYR A 78 -4.64 2.65 54.37
C TYR A 78 -4.87 3.01 55.84
N TRP A 79 -4.89 2.02 56.72
CA TRP A 79 -4.80 2.20 58.17
C TRP A 79 -3.34 1.95 58.59
N TYR A 80 -2.85 2.67 59.62
CA TYR A 80 -1.54 2.45 60.21
C TYR A 80 -1.40 1.03 60.76
#